data_AF-D4XBJ9-F1
#
_entry.id   AF-D4XBJ9-F1
#
_cell.length_a   1.000
_cell.length_b   1.000
_cell.length_c   1.000
_cell.angle_alpha   90.00
_cell.angle_beta   90.00
_cell.angle_gamma   90.00
#
_symmetry.space_group_name_H-M   'P 1'
#
loop_
_entity.id
_entity.type
_entity.pdbx_description
1 polymer ?
#
loop_
_entity_poly.entity_id
_entity_poly.type
_entity_poly.pdbx_seq_one_letter_code
_entity_poly.pdbx_strand_id
1 'polypeptide(L)'
;MRAQASWLALPPEPWKNGGGVTRTVSVDAVQQPPRWRVSVADIDRAGPYSRYAGYDRVSVVLTGGGVALRAGDASVCLAPGVATAFTGDAAFDCRLTDGPVRVLNLFVLRGAARASVMCIGAPQDPKPALAGSQHTRQPGSPPAPQLATQPVLHAGNLTSDGAMTQTLRIAIAIQAGRLNVAPGADDILLAAGDYAIGLCADDAAPIRYIATTPPRPGGLAAVLLDVVVTAPAFP
;
A
#
# COMPACT_ATOMS: atom_id res chain seq x y z
N MET A 1 -17.25 4.26 11.82
CA MET A 1 -17.39 2.80 11.71
C MET A 1 -16.00 2.21 11.46
N ARG A 2 -15.61 1.14 12.16
CA ARG A 2 -14.38 0.38 11.89
C ARG A 2 -14.79 -0.97 11.33
N ALA A 3 -14.28 -1.35 10.16
CA ALA A 3 -14.46 -2.69 9.62
C ALA A 3 -13.12 -3.43 9.66
N GLN A 4 -13.19 -4.72 9.99
CA GLN A 4 -12.05 -5.63 9.98
C GLN A 4 -12.49 -6.92 9.29
N ALA A 5 -11.71 -7.38 8.32
CA ALA A 5 -11.98 -8.62 7.61
C ALA A 5 -10.70 -9.17 6.96
N SER A 6 -10.74 -10.44 6.55
CA SER A 6 -9.71 -10.99 5.67
C SER A 6 -9.96 -10.54 4.24
N TRP A 7 -8.94 -10.01 3.55
CA TRP A 7 -9.09 -9.69 2.13
C TRP A 7 -9.25 -10.94 1.27
N LEU A 8 -8.84 -12.12 1.76
CA LEU A 8 -9.04 -13.39 1.06
C LEU A 8 -10.51 -13.82 1.03
N ALA A 9 -11.31 -13.34 1.99
CA ALA A 9 -12.75 -13.58 2.05
C ALA A 9 -13.54 -12.62 1.16
N LEU A 10 -12.90 -11.59 0.58
CA LEU A 10 -13.56 -10.69 -0.35
C LEU A 10 -13.83 -11.40 -1.69
N PRO A 11 -14.96 -11.08 -2.36
CA PRO A 11 -15.28 -11.66 -3.65
C PRO A 11 -14.14 -11.48 -4.67
N PRO A 12 -13.63 -12.56 -5.27
CA PRO A 12 -12.69 -12.46 -6.37
C PRO A 12 -13.38 -11.93 -7.63
N GLU A 13 -12.69 -11.03 -8.34
CA GLU A 13 -13.06 -10.49 -9.64
C GLU A 13 -12.04 -11.02 -10.68
N PRO A 14 -12.29 -12.18 -11.32
CA PRO A 14 -11.37 -12.75 -12.31
C PRO A 14 -11.21 -11.83 -13.51
N TRP A 15 -9.98 -11.69 -14.00
CA TRP A 15 -9.73 -10.85 -15.17
C TRP A 15 -10.18 -11.56 -16.45
N LYS A 16 -10.71 -10.79 -17.40
CA LYS A 16 -11.16 -11.30 -18.70
C LYS A 16 -10.07 -12.05 -19.48
N ASN A 17 -8.80 -11.67 -19.29
CA ASN A 17 -7.66 -12.32 -19.94
C ASN A 17 -7.15 -13.57 -19.20
N GLY A 18 -7.76 -13.95 -18.07
CA GLY A 18 -7.32 -15.08 -17.26
C GLY A 18 -5.93 -14.93 -16.62
N GLY A 19 -5.37 -13.71 -16.61
CA GLY A 19 -4.01 -13.45 -16.10
C GLY A 19 -3.94 -13.25 -14.59
N GLY A 20 -5.08 -13.24 -13.90
CA GLY A 20 -5.15 -13.01 -12.47
C GLY A 20 -6.56 -12.69 -11.99
N VAL A 21 -6.62 -12.23 -10.75
CA VAL A 21 -7.86 -11.88 -10.04
C VAL A 21 -7.63 -10.66 -9.18
N THR A 22 -8.67 -9.83 -9.01
CA THR A 22 -8.66 -8.70 -8.08
C THR A 22 -9.68 -8.89 -6.97
N ARG A 23 -9.35 -8.42 -5.78
CA ARG A 23 -10.27 -8.30 -4.65
C ARG A 23 -10.29 -6.84 -4.21
N THR A 24 -11.44 -6.19 -4.34
CA THR A 24 -11.61 -4.80 -3.91
C THR A 24 -11.73 -4.73 -2.40
N VAL A 25 -10.72 -4.18 -1.74
CA VAL A 25 -10.67 -4.02 -0.27
C VAL A 25 -11.62 -2.91 0.17
N SER A 26 -11.54 -1.78 -0.52
CA SER A 26 -12.44 -0.66 -0.30
C SER A 26 -12.41 0.30 -1.49
N VAL A 27 -13.49 1.03 -1.70
CA VAL A 27 -13.65 1.98 -2.80
C VAL A 27 -14.55 3.12 -2.36
N ASP A 28 -14.33 4.31 -2.93
CA ASP A 28 -15.31 5.39 -2.81
C ASP A 28 -16.60 5.01 -3.53
N ALA A 29 -17.62 4.64 -2.76
CA ALA A 29 -18.93 4.27 -3.30
C ALA A 29 -19.87 5.48 -3.49
N VAL A 30 -19.47 6.69 -3.04
CA VAL A 30 -20.31 7.90 -3.09
C VAL A 30 -20.17 8.61 -4.43
N GLN A 31 -18.98 8.57 -5.02
CA GLN A 31 -18.66 9.31 -6.25
C GLN A 31 -18.53 8.39 -7.46
N GLN A 32 -18.91 8.90 -8.63
CA GLN A 32 -18.70 8.25 -9.92
C GLN A 32 -18.10 9.26 -10.91
N PRO A 33 -16.85 9.07 -11.36
CA PRO A 33 -15.94 7.95 -11.03
C PRO A 33 -15.48 7.98 -9.55
N PRO A 34 -15.11 6.83 -8.96
CA PRO A 34 -14.71 6.76 -7.56
C PRO A 34 -13.44 7.58 -7.31
N ARG A 35 -13.43 8.45 -6.29
CA ARG A 35 -12.26 9.30 -6.01
C ARG A 35 -11.02 8.49 -5.61
N TRP A 36 -11.22 7.31 -5.04
CA TRP A 36 -10.14 6.40 -4.69
C TRP A 36 -10.61 4.94 -4.70
N ARG A 37 -9.65 4.02 -4.82
CA ARG A 37 -9.87 2.57 -4.72
C ARG A 37 -8.65 1.88 -4.12
N VAL A 38 -8.86 0.94 -3.21
CA VAL A 38 -7.84 0.02 -2.69
C VAL A 38 -8.22 -1.41 -3.03
N SER A 39 -7.29 -2.14 -3.62
CA SER A 39 -7.52 -3.53 -4.05
C SER A 39 -6.26 -4.37 -3.91
N VAL A 40 -6.43 -5.67 -3.71
CA VAL A 40 -5.35 -6.67 -3.77
C VAL A 40 -5.54 -7.51 -5.03
N ALA A 41 -4.50 -7.63 -5.84
CA ALA A 41 -4.49 -8.45 -7.05
C ALA A 41 -3.55 -9.63 -6.90
N ASP A 42 -4.00 -10.82 -7.26
CA ASP A 42 -3.12 -11.96 -7.57
C ASP A 42 -2.87 -11.94 -9.08
N ILE A 43 -1.60 -11.90 -9.49
CA ILE A 43 -1.17 -11.82 -10.89
C ILE A 43 -0.41 -13.10 -11.21
N ASP A 44 -1.05 -13.99 -11.97
CA ASP A 44 -0.51 -15.30 -12.31
C ASP A 44 0.31 -15.26 -13.60
N ARG A 45 -0.02 -14.33 -14.50
CA ARG A 45 0.56 -14.27 -15.85
C ARG A 45 0.86 -12.83 -16.25
N ALA A 46 1.93 -12.67 -17.03
CA ALA A 46 2.20 -11.42 -17.74
C ALA A 46 1.04 -11.06 -18.68
N GLY A 47 0.83 -9.77 -18.92
CA GLY A 47 -0.23 -9.29 -19.80
C GLY A 47 -0.56 -7.82 -19.65
N PRO A 48 -1.62 -7.35 -20.32
CA PRO A 48 -2.04 -5.96 -20.26
C PRO A 48 -2.40 -5.53 -18.84
N TYR A 49 -1.94 -4.35 -18.46
CA TYR A 49 -2.23 -3.70 -17.19
C TYR A 49 -3.25 -2.59 -17.42
N SER A 50 -4.35 -2.60 -16.67
CA SER A 50 -5.46 -1.65 -16.88
C SER A 50 -5.02 -0.20 -16.74
N ARG A 51 -5.36 0.62 -17.75
CA ARG A 51 -5.22 2.08 -17.75
C ARG A 51 -6.32 2.72 -16.90
N TYR A 52 -5.95 3.65 -16.03
CA TYR A 52 -6.84 4.46 -15.21
C TYR A 52 -6.49 5.94 -15.43
N ALA A 53 -6.97 6.50 -16.54
CA ALA A 53 -6.69 7.89 -16.90
C ALA A 53 -7.20 8.87 -15.83
N GLY A 54 -6.39 9.85 -15.48
CA GLY A 54 -6.67 10.84 -14.42
C GLY A 54 -6.26 10.39 -13.01
N TYR A 55 -5.92 9.12 -12.81
CA TYR A 55 -5.55 8.60 -11.49
C TYR A 55 -4.03 8.57 -11.29
N ASP A 56 -3.60 8.92 -10.08
CA ASP A 56 -2.29 8.49 -9.56
C ASP A 56 -2.44 7.12 -8.91
N ARG A 57 -1.38 6.32 -8.99
CA ARG A 57 -1.34 4.97 -8.42
C ARG A 57 -0.17 4.82 -7.47
N VAL A 58 -0.41 4.06 -6.41
CA VAL A 58 0.67 3.48 -5.58
C VAL A 58 0.45 1.98 -5.54
N SER A 59 1.48 1.22 -5.89
CA SER A 59 1.44 -0.24 -5.82
C SER A 59 2.53 -0.77 -4.89
N VAL A 60 2.22 -1.85 -4.17
CA VAL A 60 3.16 -2.57 -3.31
C VAL A 60 3.08 -4.06 -3.63
N VAL A 61 4.20 -4.69 -3.99
CA VAL A 61 4.27 -6.15 -4.16
C VAL A 61 4.33 -6.78 -2.77
N LEU A 62 3.27 -7.48 -2.39
CA LEU A 62 3.10 -8.12 -1.08
C LEU A 62 3.83 -9.47 -1.02
N THR A 63 3.79 -10.24 -2.11
CA THR A 63 4.50 -11.52 -2.26
C THR A 63 4.94 -11.72 -3.71
N GLY A 64 6.02 -12.50 -3.91
CA GLY A 64 6.58 -12.82 -5.22
C GLY A 64 7.74 -11.90 -5.63
N GLY A 65 8.34 -12.17 -6.81
CA GLY A 65 9.61 -11.56 -7.24
C GLY A 65 9.53 -10.11 -7.76
N GLY A 66 8.32 -9.57 -7.98
CA GLY A 66 8.11 -8.21 -8.48
C GLY A 66 7.52 -8.13 -9.88
N VAL A 67 7.29 -6.90 -10.33
CA VAL A 67 6.62 -6.60 -11.61
C VAL A 67 7.37 -5.51 -12.36
N ALA A 68 7.60 -5.71 -13.66
CA ALA A 68 8.03 -4.68 -14.58
C ALA A 68 6.85 -4.24 -15.45
N LEU A 69 6.56 -2.94 -15.45
CA LEU A 69 5.53 -2.31 -16.27
C LEU A 69 6.20 -1.48 -17.37
N ARG A 70 5.73 -1.60 -18.62
CA ARG A 70 6.24 -0.81 -19.76
C ARG A 70 5.13 -0.25 -20.64
N ALA A 71 5.25 0.99 -21.07
CA ALA A 71 4.32 1.65 -22.00
C ALA A 71 5.09 2.68 -22.85
N GLY A 72 5.48 2.29 -24.08
CA GLY A 72 6.42 3.09 -24.86
C GLY A 72 7.72 3.31 -24.08
N ASP A 73 8.11 4.57 -23.89
CA ASP A 73 9.29 4.96 -23.12
C ASP A 73 9.07 4.97 -21.60
N ALA A 74 7.82 4.87 -21.12
CA ALA A 74 7.53 4.81 -19.71
C ALA A 74 7.83 3.41 -19.15
N SER A 75 8.57 3.35 -18.05
CA SER A 75 8.90 2.10 -17.36
C SER A 75 8.75 2.28 -15.85
N VAL A 76 8.09 1.32 -15.19
CA VAL A 76 7.92 1.28 -13.73
C VAL A 76 8.34 -0.10 -13.21
N CYS A 77 9.14 -0.13 -12.15
CA CYS A 77 9.57 -1.36 -11.49
C CYS A 77 8.91 -1.43 -10.11
N LEU A 78 8.09 -2.46 -9.89
CA LEU A 78 7.47 -2.75 -8.59
C LEU A 78 8.31 -3.81 -7.89
N ALA A 79 9.18 -3.36 -6.98
CA ALA A 79 10.01 -4.25 -6.17
C ALA A 79 9.22 -4.83 -4.97
N PRO A 80 9.54 -6.06 -4.52
CA PRO A 80 8.94 -6.65 -3.33
C PRO A 80 9.04 -5.75 -2.09
N GLY A 81 7.91 -5.54 -1.43
CA GLY A 81 7.82 -4.77 -0.19
C GLY A 81 8.10 -3.27 -0.33
N VAL A 82 8.23 -2.73 -1.54
CA VAL A 82 8.50 -1.30 -1.79
C VAL A 82 7.27 -0.64 -2.40
N ALA A 83 6.78 0.43 -1.78
CA ALA A 83 5.76 1.25 -2.38
C ALA A 83 6.33 1.99 -3.59
N THR A 84 5.60 1.99 -4.70
CA THR A 84 6.00 2.66 -5.94
C THR A 84 4.85 3.50 -6.48
N ALA A 85 5.07 4.81 -6.64
CA ALA A 85 4.10 5.74 -7.19
C ALA A 85 4.30 5.92 -8.71
N PHE A 86 3.21 5.97 -9.46
CA PHE A 86 3.20 6.19 -10.91
C PHE A 86 1.82 6.67 -11.39
N THR A 87 1.76 7.30 -12.56
CA THR A 87 0.48 7.70 -13.17
C THR A 87 -0.26 6.49 -13.72
N GLY A 88 -1.59 6.47 -13.56
CA GLY A 88 -2.49 5.52 -14.21
C GLY A 88 -2.80 5.83 -15.68
N ASP A 89 -2.25 6.93 -16.22
CA ASP A 89 -2.56 7.42 -17.57
C ASP A 89 -2.03 6.53 -18.69
N ALA A 90 -0.99 5.74 -18.44
CA ALA A 90 -0.40 4.86 -19.45
C ALA A 90 -1.06 3.47 -19.46
N ALA A 91 -1.20 2.90 -20.66
CA ALA A 91 -1.58 1.50 -20.84
C ALA A 91 -0.31 0.64 -20.77
N PHE A 92 0.02 0.16 -19.57
CA PHE A 92 1.23 -0.65 -19.36
C PHE A 92 1.03 -2.11 -19.77
N ASP A 93 2.09 -2.72 -20.27
CA ASP A 93 2.26 -4.17 -20.31
C ASP A 93 3.04 -4.63 -19.07
N CYS A 94 2.51 -5.65 -18.39
CA CYS A 94 3.08 -6.23 -17.18
C CYS A 94 3.90 -7.46 -17.51
N ARG A 95 5.13 -7.52 -16.99
CA ARG A 95 5.98 -8.71 -16.93
C ARG A 95 6.29 -9.05 -15.48
N LEU A 96 6.24 -10.34 -15.16
CA LEU A 96 6.59 -10.84 -13.84
C LEU A 96 8.10 -11.10 -13.78
N THR A 97 8.76 -10.67 -12.70
CA THR A 97 10.21 -10.86 -12.53
C THR A 97 10.55 -12.32 -12.28
N ASP A 98 9.82 -12.96 -11.36
CA ASP A 98 9.99 -14.37 -10.98
C ASP A 98 8.68 -14.94 -10.42
N GLY A 99 7.90 -15.55 -11.32
CA GLY A 99 6.64 -16.22 -10.97
C GLY A 99 5.47 -15.32 -10.57
N PRO A 100 4.37 -15.91 -10.08
CA PRO A 100 3.17 -15.18 -9.64
C PRO A 100 3.46 -14.19 -8.51
N VAL A 101 2.73 -13.08 -8.51
CA VAL A 101 2.85 -12.04 -7.48
C VAL A 101 1.50 -11.68 -6.89
N ARG A 102 1.53 -11.15 -5.67
CA ARG A 102 0.38 -10.47 -5.06
C ARG A 102 0.70 -8.99 -4.91
N VAL A 103 -0.19 -8.11 -5.35
CA VAL A 103 0.04 -6.67 -5.39
C VAL A 103 -1.11 -5.92 -4.74
N LEU A 104 -0.81 -5.10 -3.73
CA LEU A 104 -1.72 -4.06 -3.26
C LEU A 104 -1.68 -2.89 -4.25
N ASN A 105 -2.85 -2.37 -4.61
CA ASN A 105 -3.00 -1.20 -5.46
C ASN A 105 -3.88 -0.16 -4.77
N LEU A 106 -3.38 1.06 -4.73
CA LEU A 106 -4.13 2.28 -4.44
C LEU A 106 -4.28 3.07 -5.74
N PHE A 107 -5.49 3.54 -6.00
CA PHE A 107 -5.83 4.46 -7.08
C PHE A 107 -6.38 5.73 -6.45
N VAL A 108 -5.92 6.91 -6.88
CA VAL A 108 -6.36 8.21 -6.38
C VAL A 108 -6.65 9.15 -7.55
N LEU A 109 -7.89 9.61 -7.67
CA LEU A 109 -8.29 10.56 -8.72
C LEU A 109 -7.71 11.93 -8.40
N ARG A 110 -6.91 12.48 -9.32
CA ARG A 110 -6.29 13.80 -9.17
C ARG A 110 -7.36 14.88 -9.00
N GLY A 111 -7.08 15.86 -8.15
CA GLY A 111 -8.02 16.93 -7.74
C GLY A 111 -9.08 16.48 -6.72
N ALA A 112 -9.49 15.22 -6.72
CA ALA A 112 -10.63 14.77 -5.92
C ALA A 112 -10.24 14.09 -4.59
N ALA A 113 -9.02 13.57 -4.49
CA ALA A 113 -8.48 12.94 -3.30
C ALA A 113 -6.96 13.12 -3.23
N ARG A 114 -6.40 12.94 -2.03
CA ARG A 114 -4.97 12.70 -1.83
C ARG A 114 -4.79 11.52 -0.89
N ALA A 115 -3.66 10.85 -0.98
CA ALA A 115 -3.36 9.74 -0.09
C ALA A 115 -1.89 9.69 0.29
N SER A 116 -1.61 9.00 1.39
CA SER A 116 -0.27 8.60 1.81
C SER A 116 -0.20 7.08 1.96
N VAL A 117 0.96 6.50 1.68
CA VAL A 117 1.25 5.06 1.83
C VAL A 117 2.57 4.88 2.56
N MET A 118 2.55 4.06 3.60
CA MET A 118 3.71 3.70 4.40
C MET A 118 3.82 2.17 4.50
N CYS A 119 4.96 1.63 4.10
CA CYS A 119 5.29 0.22 4.30
C CYS A 119 6.02 0.04 5.63
N ILE A 120 5.55 -0.92 6.43
CA ILE A 120 6.15 -1.32 7.71
C ILE A 120 6.81 -2.68 7.51
N GLY A 121 8.11 -2.79 7.75
CA GLY A 121 8.83 -4.04 7.56
C GLY A 121 10.20 -4.05 8.23
N ALA A 122 10.98 -5.08 7.95
CA ALA A 122 12.39 -5.09 8.33
C ALA A 122 13.12 -3.95 7.57
N PRO A 123 14.18 -3.37 8.15
CA PRO A 123 15.09 -2.51 7.40
C PRO A 123 15.44 -3.19 6.08
N GLN A 124 15.25 -2.47 4.96
CA GLN A 124 15.87 -2.89 3.71
C GLN A 124 17.36 -2.61 3.84
N ASP A 125 18.19 -3.57 3.47
CA ASP A 125 19.61 -3.28 3.30
C ASP A 125 19.73 -2.12 2.32
N PRO A 126 20.51 -1.06 2.64
CA PRO A 126 20.80 -0.05 1.65
C PRO A 126 21.37 -0.78 0.44
N LYS A 127 20.75 -0.58 -0.72
CA LYS A 127 21.35 -0.95 -2.01
C LYS A 127 22.83 -0.56 -1.92
N PRO A 128 23.80 -1.46 -2.18
CA PRO A 128 25.20 -1.11 -1.99
C PRO A 128 25.46 0.17 -2.76
N ALA A 129 25.69 1.25 -2.01
CA ALA A 129 26.22 2.47 -2.58
C ALA A 129 27.55 2.07 -3.22
N LEU A 130 27.79 2.54 -4.45
CA LEU A 130 29.11 2.44 -5.07
C LEU A 130 30.16 2.78 -4.01
N ALA A 131 31.06 1.82 -3.76
CA ALA A 131 31.91 1.76 -2.59
C ALA A 131 32.64 3.08 -2.34
N GLY A 132 32.37 3.70 -1.19
CA GLY A 132 33.09 4.88 -0.72
C GLY A 132 32.71 5.18 0.72
N SER A 133 33.71 5.12 1.61
CA SER A 133 33.68 5.53 3.02
C SER A 133 33.26 4.45 4.04
N GLN A 134 34.29 3.79 4.58
CA GLN A 134 34.21 2.93 5.76
C GLN A 134 34.18 3.84 7.01
N HIS A 135 33.20 3.66 7.89
CA HIS A 135 33.23 4.17 9.27
C HIS A 135 33.11 2.97 10.22
N THR A 136 34.16 2.74 11.01
CA THR A 136 34.26 1.67 11.99
C THR A 136 33.32 1.96 13.17
N ARG A 137 32.29 1.12 13.40
CA ARG A 137 31.47 1.18 14.62
C ARG A 137 31.97 0.18 15.66
N GLN A 138 32.03 0.61 16.93
CA GLN A 138 32.35 -0.22 18.09
C GLN A 138 31.22 -1.20 18.44
N PRO A 139 31.51 -2.36 19.08
CA PRO A 139 30.51 -3.36 19.42
C PRO A 139 29.86 -3.04 20.78
N GLY A 140 28.58 -2.68 20.75
CA GLY A 140 27.64 -2.77 21.87
C GLY A 140 26.51 -3.74 21.51
N SER A 141 25.82 -4.30 22.50
CA SER A 141 24.69 -5.22 22.31
C SER A 141 23.70 -4.67 21.28
N PRO A 142 23.23 -5.48 20.31
CA PRO A 142 22.34 -4.98 19.26
C PRO A 142 21.01 -4.53 19.88
N PRO A 143 20.52 -3.32 19.57
CA PRO A 143 19.15 -2.96 19.93
C PRO A 143 18.18 -3.96 19.29
N ALA A 144 17.04 -4.20 19.96
CA ALA A 144 15.96 -5.02 19.37
C ALA A 144 15.66 -4.53 17.94
N PRO A 145 15.41 -5.43 16.97
CA PRO A 145 15.26 -5.04 15.56
C PRO A 145 14.11 -4.04 15.43
N GLN A 146 14.47 -2.79 15.18
CA GLN A 146 13.53 -1.69 15.03
C GLN A 146 12.93 -1.79 13.63
N LEU A 147 11.61 -1.97 13.51
CA LEU A 147 10.91 -1.91 12.23
C LEU A 147 11.30 -0.62 11.52
N ALA A 148 11.78 -0.71 10.28
CA ALA A 148 12.06 0.46 9.48
C ALA A 148 10.77 0.91 8.81
N THR A 149 10.43 2.18 8.98
CA THR A 149 9.39 2.83 8.17
C THR A 149 10.04 3.27 6.86
N GLN A 150 9.55 2.76 5.73
CA GLN A 150 9.91 3.31 4.43
C GLN A 150 9.41 4.77 4.30
N PRO A 151 10.02 5.60 3.43
CA PRO A 151 9.52 6.94 3.18
C PRO A 151 8.05 6.89 2.76
N VAL A 152 7.27 7.83 3.29
CA VAL A 152 5.85 7.95 2.97
C VAL A 152 5.71 8.41 1.52
N LEU A 153 5.03 7.61 0.71
CA LEU A 153 4.68 8.00 -0.65
C LEU A 153 3.31 8.67 -0.68
N HIS A 154 3.17 9.67 -1.55
CA HIS A 154 1.93 10.40 -1.75
C HIS A 154 1.38 10.17 -3.16
N ALA A 155 0.05 10.21 -3.30
CA ALA A 155 -0.65 10.15 -4.57
C ALA A 155 -1.89 11.05 -4.56
N GLY A 156 -2.24 11.59 -5.72
CA GLY A 156 -3.32 12.57 -5.85
C GLY A 156 -2.94 13.93 -5.28
N ASN A 157 -3.86 14.87 -5.43
CA ASN A 157 -3.68 16.28 -5.10
C ASN A 157 -5.05 16.92 -4.81
N LEU A 158 -5.67 16.51 -3.70
CA LEU A 158 -6.98 17.02 -3.28
C LEU A 158 -7.04 18.55 -3.36
N THR A 159 -7.97 19.06 -4.16
CA THR A 159 -8.34 20.47 -4.20
C THR A 159 -9.62 20.64 -3.39
N SER A 160 -9.50 21.21 -2.19
CA SER A 160 -10.62 21.53 -1.32
C SER A 160 -10.67 23.04 -1.16
N ASP A 161 -11.58 23.71 -1.86
CA ASP A 161 -11.79 25.16 -1.79
C ASP A 161 -12.36 25.57 -0.41
N GLY A 162 -11.61 25.35 0.67
CA GLY A 162 -12.05 25.52 2.06
C GLY A 162 -13.01 24.43 2.57
N ALA A 163 -13.33 23.44 1.75
CA ALA A 163 -14.22 22.35 2.15
C ALA A 163 -13.60 21.50 3.28
N MET A 164 -14.44 21.10 4.24
CA MET A 164 -14.05 20.16 5.30
C MET A 164 -13.58 18.84 4.69
N THR A 165 -12.50 18.28 5.26
CA THR A 165 -11.93 17.00 4.82
C THR A 165 -12.16 15.91 5.84
N GLN A 166 -12.13 14.66 5.38
CA GLN A 166 -12.12 13.46 6.19
C GLN A 166 -10.99 12.55 5.73
N THR A 167 -10.37 11.85 6.67
CA THR A 167 -9.32 10.88 6.40
C THR A 167 -9.83 9.48 6.71
N LEU A 168 -9.70 8.61 5.72
CA LEU A 168 -9.92 7.17 5.85
C LEU A 168 -8.58 6.49 6.02
N ARG A 169 -8.41 5.79 7.13
CA ARG A 169 -7.20 5.04 7.47
C ARG A 169 -7.43 3.57 7.21
N ILE A 170 -6.51 2.96 6.46
CA ILE A 170 -6.53 1.54 6.08
C ILE A 170 -5.21 0.91 6.49
N ALA A 171 -5.27 -0.23 7.18
CA ALA A 171 -4.13 -1.06 7.49
C ALA A 171 -4.30 -2.43 6.83
N ILE A 172 -3.30 -2.89 6.09
CA ILE A 172 -3.23 -4.22 5.46
C ILE A 172 -2.14 -5.02 6.16
N ALA A 173 -2.52 -6.11 6.86
CA ALA A 173 -1.60 -6.95 7.61
C ALA A 173 -1.03 -8.08 6.72
N ILE A 174 0.29 -8.04 6.49
CA ILE A 174 1.01 -9.05 5.69
C ILE A 174 1.52 -10.17 6.59
N GLN A 175 1.93 -9.81 7.81
CA GLN A 175 2.17 -10.75 8.91
C GLN A 175 1.09 -10.55 9.97
N ALA A 176 0.91 -11.52 10.87
CA ALA A 176 0.05 -11.31 12.03
C ALA A 176 0.67 -10.26 12.97
N GLY A 177 -0.17 -9.47 13.64
CA GLY A 177 0.31 -8.35 14.44
C GLY A 177 -0.80 -7.57 15.14
N ARG A 178 -0.39 -6.47 15.75
CA ARG A 178 -1.25 -5.54 16.49
C ARG A 178 -1.20 -4.18 15.84
N LEU A 179 -2.37 -3.62 15.58
CA LEU A 179 -2.54 -2.28 15.04
C LEU A 179 -2.97 -1.35 16.17
N ASN A 180 -2.11 -0.38 16.48
CA ASN A 180 -2.43 0.73 17.37
C ASN A 180 -2.81 1.95 16.53
N VAL A 181 -4.08 2.33 16.60
CA VAL A 181 -4.67 3.38 15.75
C VAL A 181 -4.59 4.78 16.37
N ALA A 182 -4.40 4.85 17.70
CA ALA A 182 -4.15 6.07 18.45
C ALA A 182 -3.58 5.70 19.85
N PRO A 183 -2.77 6.58 20.47
CA PRO A 183 -2.31 6.39 21.84
C PRO A 183 -3.48 6.16 22.82
N GLY A 184 -3.36 5.13 23.66
CA GLY A 184 -4.39 4.80 24.67
C GLY A 184 -5.63 4.07 24.12
N ALA A 185 -5.74 3.87 22.80
CA ALA A 185 -6.75 2.98 22.24
C ALA A 185 -6.31 1.51 22.34
N ASP A 186 -7.29 0.62 22.50
CA ASP A 186 -7.04 -0.82 22.44
C ASP A 186 -6.44 -1.24 21.08
N ASP A 187 -5.48 -2.14 21.15
CA ASP A 187 -4.86 -2.73 19.97
C ASP A 187 -5.88 -3.57 19.19
N ILE A 188 -5.87 -3.43 17.87
CA ILE A 188 -6.63 -4.29 16.97
C ILE A 188 -5.72 -5.44 16.55
N LEU A 189 -6.12 -6.68 16.86
CA LEU A 189 -5.40 -7.87 16.42
C LEU A 189 -5.74 -8.18 14.96
N LEU A 190 -4.72 -8.32 14.13
CA LEU A 190 -4.87 -8.67 12.71
C LEU A 190 -4.06 -9.93 12.40
N ALA A 191 -4.70 -10.92 11.78
CA ALA A 191 -4.00 -12.04 11.17
C ALA A 191 -3.31 -11.61 9.86
N ALA A 192 -2.34 -12.40 9.40
CA ALA A 192 -1.82 -12.24 8.05
C ALA A 192 -2.96 -12.47 7.05
N GLY A 193 -3.22 -11.52 6.15
CA GLY A 193 -4.40 -11.58 5.29
C GLY A 193 -5.54 -10.66 5.72
N ASP A 194 -5.46 -10.05 6.89
CA ASP A 194 -6.50 -9.14 7.38
C ASP A 194 -6.24 -7.70 6.98
N TYR A 195 -7.32 -6.94 6.91
CA TYR A 195 -7.28 -5.48 6.87
C TYR A 195 -8.21 -4.88 7.92
N ALA A 196 -7.87 -3.67 8.35
CA ALA A 196 -8.73 -2.82 9.15
C ALA A 196 -8.91 -1.47 8.46
N ILE A 197 -10.11 -0.91 8.50
CA ILE A 197 -10.44 0.39 7.89
C ILE A 197 -11.34 1.20 8.81
N GLY A 198 -11.09 2.51 8.90
CA GLY A 198 -11.95 3.41 9.66
C GLY A 198 -11.62 4.89 9.46
N LEU A 199 -12.56 5.75 9.83
CA LEU A 199 -12.33 7.20 9.85
C LEU A 199 -11.28 7.55 10.91
N CYS A 200 -10.34 8.39 10.51
CA CYS A 200 -9.36 9.01 11.40
C CYS A 200 -9.99 10.24 12.05
N ALA A 201 -9.98 10.30 13.39
CA ALA A 201 -10.46 11.46 14.13
C ALA A 201 -9.39 12.56 14.26
N ASP A 202 -8.12 12.18 14.17
CA ASP A 202 -6.96 13.06 14.27
C ASP A 202 -5.88 12.59 13.28
N ASP A 203 -5.72 13.33 12.18
CA ASP A 203 -4.76 13.02 11.12
C ASP A 203 -3.31 13.00 11.63
N ALA A 204 -3.01 13.72 12.72
CA ALA A 204 -1.68 13.75 13.32
C ALA A 204 -1.40 12.55 14.23
N ALA A 205 -2.42 11.78 14.62
CA ALA A 205 -2.26 10.66 15.53
C ALA A 205 -1.40 9.56 14.89
N PRO A 206 -0.25 9.19 15.50
CA PRO A 206 0.65 8.21 14.93
C PRO A 206 -0.01 6.83 14.97
N ILE A 207 -0.12 6.20 13.80
CA ILE A 207 -0.49 4.79 13.68
C ILE A 207 0.76 3.92 13.82
N ARG A 208 0.64 2.82 14.55
CA ARG A 208 1.73 1.84 14.70
C ARG A 208 1.23 0.45 14.41
N TYR A 209 2.04 -0.31 13.67
CA TYR A 209 1.82 -1.73 13.47
C TYR A 209 2.99 -2.50 14.08
N ILE A 210 2.68 -3.48 14.93
CA ILE A 210 3.67 -4.31 15.61
C ILE A 210 3.40 -5.76 15.21
N ALA A 211 4.28 -6.34 14.40
CA ALA A 211 4.19 -7.75 14.02
C ALA A 211 4.39 -8.65 15.25
N THR A 212 3.67 -9.78 15.31
CA THR A 212 3.83 -10.77 16.40
C THR A 212 5.19 -11.45 16.36
N THR A 213 5.80 -11.51 15.18
CA THR A 213 7.17 -12.01 14.97
C THR A 213 7.91 -11.01 14.09
N PRO A 214 9.23 -10.82 14.29
CA PRO A 214 10.01 -9.94 13.44
C PRO A 214 9.91 -10.35 11.96
N PRO A 215 9.67 -9.41 11.02
CA PRO A 215 9.79 -9.71 9.61
C PRO A 215 11.20 -10.20 9.28
N ARG A 216 11.30 -11.15 8.34
CA ARG A 216 12.60 -11.52 7.76
C ARG A 216 13.28 -10.28 7.16
N PRO A 217 14.61 -10.24 7.02
CA PRO A 217 15.29 -9.15 6.31
C PRO A 217 14.64 -8.87 4.95
N GLY A 218 14.35 -7.60 4.66
CA GLY A 218 13.59 -7.18 3.46
C GLY A 218 12.09 -7.55 3.44
N GLY A 219 11.58 -8.19 4.50
CA GLY A 219 10.19 -8.62 4.62
C GLY A 219 9.25 -7.50 5.05
N LEU A 220 8.01 -7.56 4.54
CA LEU A 220 6.93 -6.63 4.82
C LEU A 220 6.02 -7.18 5.93
N ALA A 221 5.74 -6.38 6.94
CA ALA A 221 4.81 -6.71 8.03
C ALA A 221 3.41 -6.14 7.77
N ALA A 222 3.31 -4.90 7.32
CA ALA A 222 2.04 -4.24 7.01
C ALA A 222 2.20 -3.11 6.00
N VAL A 223 1.10 -2.70 5.37
CA VAL A 223 0.98 -1.46 4.61
C VAL A 223 -0.10 -0.60 5.25
N LEU A 224 0.25 0.65 5.54
CA LEU A 224 -0.65 1.66 6.10
C LEU A 224 -0.96 2.70 5.03
N LEU A 225 -2.23 3.06 4.89
CA LEU A 225 -2.71 4.04 3.93
C LEU A 225 -3.62 5.03 4.63
N ASP A 226 -3.42 6.32 4.39
CA ASP A 226 -4.40 7.35 4.71
C ASP A 226 -4.91 7.98 3.41
N VAL A 227 -6.22 8.01 3.23
CA VAL A 227 -6.89 8.62 2.07
C VAL A 227 -7.72 9.80 2.54
N VAL A 228 -7.40 10.99 2.07
CA VAL A 228 -8.05 12.24 2.41
C VAL A 228 -8.95 12.70 1.27
N VAL A 229 -10.19 13.04 1.62
CA VAL A 229 -11.26 13.42 0.70
C VAL A 229 -12.11 14.54 1.30
N THR A 230 -12.82 15.31 0.46
CA THR A 230 -13.84 16.26 0.94
C THR A 230 -15.04 15.53 1.55
N ALA A 231 -15.56 16.08 2.64
CA ALA A 231 -16.73 15.58 3.36
C ALA A 231 -18.07 16.00 2.70
N PRO A 232 -19.15 15.23 2.89
CA PRO A 232 -19.16 13.88 3.48
C PRO A 232 -18.62 12.86 2.47
N ALA A 233 -17.74 11.99 2.92
CA ALA A 233 -17.11 10.99 2.06
C ALA A 233 -17.79 9.61 2.08
N PHE A 234 -18.70 9.39 3.02
CA PHE A 234 -19.37 8.11 3.24
C PHE A 234 -20.86 8.35 3.53
N PRO A 235 -21.76 7.45 3.11
CA PRO A 235 -23.13 7.42 3.58
C PRO A 235 -23.21 6.96 5.05
#